data_AF-A0A7W8KLS0-F1
#
_entry.id   AF-A0A7W8KLS0-F1
#
_cell.length_a   1.000
_cell.length_b   1.000
_cell.length_c   1.000
_cell.angle_alpha   90.00
_cell.angle_beta   90.00
_cell.angle_gamma   90.00
#
_symmetry.space_group_name_H-M   'P 1'
#
loop_
_entity.id
_entity.type
_entity.pdbx_description
1 polymer ?
#
loop_
_entity_poly.entity_id
_entity_poly.type
_entity_poly.pdbx_seq_one_letter_code
_entity_poly.pdbx_strand_id
1 'polypeptide(L)'
;MRKLAELDGEYGGWLEIDPVKLKRVAIEFKEWLLTVDPNNDPFGFLKYDLPLVNAVLDGELSLPYHHPNPHNWEIREGVLDGYVEISAPFYNTIRGALYQPPDVIKKNGRYFAWTEFEDPEI
;
A
#
# COMPACT_ATOMS: atom_id res chain seq x y z
N MET A 1 11.53 3.16 -14.02
CA MET A 1 12.29 2.00 -14.54
C MET A 1 11.30 0.94 -14.96
N ARG A 2 11.24 0.65 -16.27
CA ARG A 2 10.30 -0.33 -16.81
C ARG A 2 10.71 -1.75 -16.47
N LYS A 3 9.79 -2.55 -15.91
CA LYS A 3 10.02 -3.94 -15.52
C LYS A 3 8.83 -4.82 -15.85
N LEU A 4 9.10 -6.10 -16.16
CA LEU A 4 8.08 -7.14 -16.24
C LEU A 4 7.89 -7.73 -14.84
N ALA A 5 6.76 -7.45 -14.20
CA ALA A 5 6.44 -7.91 -12.86
C ALA A 5 5.37 -9.00 -12.89
N GLU A 6 5.43 -9.93 -11.94
CA GLU A 6 4.46 -11.02 -11.78
C GLU A 6 3.19 -10.50 -11.07
N LEU A 7 2.04 -11.02 -11.50
CA LEU A 7 0.72 -10.74 -10.95
C LEU A 7 0.18 -11.95 -10.19
N ASP A 8 -0.63 -11.70 -9.16
CA ASP A 8 -1.36 -12.73 -8.41
C ASP A 8 -2.58 -13.25 -9.20
N GLY A 9 -2.31 -13.93 -10.31
CA GLY A 9 -3.36 -14.34 -11.25
C GLY A 9 -3.67 -13.31 -12.33
N GLU A 10 -4.70 -13.57 -13.12
CA GLU A 10 -5.07 -12.71 -14.27
C GLU A 10 -5.59 -11.34 -13.83
N TYR A 11 -6.26 -11.26 -12.68
CA TYR A 11 -6.90 -10.05 -12.16
C TYR A 11 -6.39 -9.64 -10.76
N GLY A 12 -5.32 -10.28 -10.26
CA GLY A 12 -4.76 -9.97 -8.95
C GLY A 12 -3.74 -8.83 -8.98
N GLY A 13 -3.27 -8.47 -7.79
CA GLY A 13 -2.28 -7.41 -7.61
C GLY A 13 -0.87 -7.79 -8.06
N TRP A 14 0.03 -6.81 -8.02
CA TRP A 14 1.47 -7.03 -8.16
C TRP A 14 2.00 -7.89 -7.01
N LEU A 15 2.76 -8.93 -7.34
CA LEU A 15 3.50 -9.72 -6.35
C LEU A 15 4.79 -9.03 -5.90
N GLU A 16 5.30 -8.11 -6.71
CA GLU A 16 6.48 -7.30 -6.40
C GLU A 16 6.09 -5.85 -6.16
N ILE A 17 6.54 -5.29 -5.05
CA ILE A 17 6.25 -3.92 -4.64
C ILE A 17 7.46 -3.04 -4.90
N ASP A 18 7.24 -1.87 -5.48
CA ASP A 18 8.24 -0.84 -5.67
C ASP A 18 8.73 -0.30 -4.30
N PRO A 19 9.99 -0.56 -3.91
CA PRO A 19 10.50 -0.17 -2.60
C PRO A 19 10.68 1.35 -2.45
N VAL A 20 10.95 2.06 -3.55
CA VAL A 20 11.17 3.51 -3.53
C VAL A 20 9.83 4.21 -3.29
N LYS A 21 8.83 3.86 -4.10
CA LYS A 21 7.46 4.33 -3.91
C LYS A 21 6.93 3.99 -2.53
N LEU A 22 7.12 2.74 -2.09
CA LEU A 22 6.64 2.26 -0.79
C LEU A 22 7.22 3.09 0.36
N LYS A 23 8.53 3.35 0.34
CA LYS A 23 9.18 4.18 1.36
C LYS A 23 8.61 5.60 1.37
N ARG A 24 8.41 6.20 0.20
CA ARG A 24 7.85 7.56 0.07
C ARG A 24 6.44 7.65 0.66
N VAL A 25 5.52 6.79 0.23
CA VAL A 25 4.13 6.82 0.75
C VAL A 25 4.03 6.41 2.22
N ALA A 26 4.96 5.57 2.71
CA ALA A 26 5.03 5.22 4.13
C ALA A 26 5.49 6.41 4.98
N ILE A 27 6.46 7.21 4.50
CA ILE A 27 6.89 8.45 5.17
C ILE A 27 5.74 9.46 5.19
N GLU A 28 5.11 9.71 4.05
CA GLU A 28 3.96 10.65 3.94
C GLU A 28 2.84 10.26 4.92
N PHE A 29 2.49 8.97 4.99
CA PHE A 29 1.45 8.50 5.91
C PHE A 29 1.91 8.56 7.38
N LYS A 30 3.19 8.26 7.67
CA LYS A 30 3.77 8.42 9.01
C LYS A 30 3.69 9.86 9.50
N GLU A 31 4.04 10.82 8.64
CA GLU A 31 3.99 12.24 8.97
C GLU A 31 2.59 12.67 9.38
N TRP A 32 1.56 12.21 8.66
CA TRP A 32 0.17 12.44 9.04
C TRP A 32 -0.19 11.78 10.38
N LEU A 33 0.19 10.51 10.58
CA LEU A 33 -0.08 9.78 11.84
C LEU A 33 0.53 10.50 13.05
N LEU A 34 1.70 11.12 12.90
CA LEU A 34 2.35 11.89 13.96
C LEU A 34 1.61 13.19 14.32
N THR A 35 0.64 13.62 13.52
CA THR A 35 -0.24 14.77 13.84
C THR A 35 -1.48 14.39 14.67
N VAL A 36 -1.79 13.09 14.77
CA VAL A 36 -2.95 12.59 15.53
C VAL A 36 -2.69 12.77 17.04
N ASP A 37 -3.64 13.39 17.75
CA ASP A 37 -3.57 13.51 19.21
C ASP A 37 -3.77 12.13 19.86
N PRO A 38 -2.77 11.58 20.59
CA PRO A 38 -2.90 10.27 21.22
C PRO A 38 -3.99 10.19 22.30
N ASN A 39 -4.44 11.33 22.84
CA ASN A 39 -5.55 11.37 23.80
C ASN A 39 -6.92 11.47 23.12
N ASN A 40 -6.95 11.68 21.79
CA ASN A 40 -8.15 11.89 21.00
C ASN A 40 -8.04 11.17 19.64
N ASP A 41 -7.71 9.88 19.69
CA ASP A 41 -7.65 8.97 18.54
C ASP A 41 -8.83 7.97 18.59
N PRO A 42 -10.05 8.38 18.22
CA PRO A 42 -11.25 7.55 18.38
C PRO A 42 -11.27 6.31 17.47
N PHE A 43 -10.48 6.32 16.39
CA PHE A 43 -10.41 5.23 15.41
C PHE A 43 -9.17 4.34 15.63
N GLY A 44 -8.25 4.75 16.51
CA GLY A 44 -7.06 3.97 16.84
C GLY A 44 -6.01 3.96 15.74
N PHE A 45 -5.88 5.04 14.97
CA PHE A 45 -4.89 5.17 13.90
C PHE A 45 -3.46 4.89 14.40
N LEU A 46 -3.11 5.40 15.58
CA LEU A 46 -1.80 5.19 16.20
C LEU A 46 -1.58 3.74 16.64
N LYS A 47 -2.66 3.03 16.98
CA LYS A 47 -2.62 1.64 17.42
C LYS A 47 -2.55 0.67 16.24
N TYR A 48 -3.23 0.98 15.14
CA TYR A 48 -3.40 0.04 14.02
C TYR A 48 -2.50 0.36 12.83
N ASP A 49 -2.32 1.63 12.47
CA ASP A 49 -1.64 2.02 11.23
C ASP A 49 -0.16 2.30 11.47
N LEU A 50 0.18 3.01 12.57
CA LEU A 50 1.56 3.36 12.87
C LEU A 50 2.49 2.14 13.00
N PRO A 51 2.10 1.01 13.62
CA PRO A 51 2.94 -0.20 13.62
C PRO A 51 3.17 -0.76 12.23
N LEU A 52 2.15 -0.72 11.36
CA LEU A 52 2.25 -1.21 9.99
C LEU A 52 3.20 -0.35 9.15
N VAL A 53 3.11 0.97 9.32
CA VAL A 53 4.01 1.93 8.66
C VAL A 53 5.46 1.76 9.14
N ASN A 54 5.68 1.58 10.44
CA ASN A 54 7.03 1.32 10.97
C ASN A 54 7.58 0.00 10.45
N ALA A 55 6.80 -1.08 10.44
CA ALA A 55 7.23 -2.37 9.90
C ALA A 55 7.63 -2.28 8.41
N VAL A 56 6.97 -1.43 7.62
CA VAL A 56 7.40 -1.14 6.24
C VAL A 56 8.75 -0.43 6.21
N LEU A 57 8.91 0.63 6.98
CA LEU A 57 10.14 1.44 6.99
C LEU A 57 11.35 0.67 7.52
N ASP A 58 11.12 -0.26 8.44
CA ASP A 58 12.15 -1.13 9.01
C ASP A 58 12.41 -2.38 8.14
N GLY A 59 11.63 -2.59 7.08
CA GLY A 59 11.77 -3.73 6.16
C GLY A 59 11.30 -5.06 6.74
N GLU A 60 10.46 -5.03 7.78
CA GLU A 60 9.95 -6.19 8.50
C GLU A 60 8.59 -6.69 7.97
N LEU A 61 7.88 -5.86 7.19
CA LEU A 61 6.59 -6.23 6.63
C LEU A 61 6.74 -7.17 5.42
N SER A 62 6.11 -8.35 5.50
CA SER A 62 5.94 -9.23 4.34
C SER A 62 5.00 -8.60 3.30
N LEU A 63 5.47 -8.55 2.05
CA LEU A 63 4.73 -7.98 0.92
C LEU A 63 4.44 -9.05 -0.15
N PRO A 64 3.28 -8.98 -0.83
CA PRO A 64 2.16 -8.06 -0.58
C PRO A 64 1.44 -8.32 0.75
N TYR A 65 0.87 -7.27 1.35
CA TYR A 65 0.15 -7.33 2.61
C TYR A 65 -1.31 -7.75 2.41
N HIS A 66 -1.68 -8.95 2.89
CA HIS A 66 -3.00 -9.52 2.63
C HIS A 66 -4.01 -9.36 3.77
N HIS A 67 -3.63 -8.75 4.90
CA HIS A 67 -4.58 -8.57 6.00
C HIS A 67 -5.59 -7.44 5.69
N PRO A 68 -6.80 -7.51 6.29
CA PRO A 68 -7.81 -6.47 6.16
C PRO A 68 -7.31 -5.08 6.57
N ASN A 69 -7.90 -4.03 6.00
CA ASN A 69 -7.64 -2.67 6.48
C ASN A 69 -8.34 -2.56 7.84
N PRO A 70 -7.64 -2.12 8.91
CA PRO A 70 -8.23 -1.99 10.24
C PRO A 70 -9.49 -1.11 10.25
N HIS A 71 -9.58 -0.14 9.34
CA HIS A 71 -10.65 0.86 9.29
C HIS A 71 -11.70 0.60 8.20
N ASN A 72 -11.80 -0.65 7.72
CA ASN A 72 -12.71 -1.00 6.62
C ASN A 72 -14.17 -0.63 6.90
N TRP A 73 -14.62 -0.71 8.16
CA TRP A 73 -15.99 -0.38 8.52
C TRP A 73 -16.22 1.13 8.46
N GLU A 74 -15.32 1.89 9.06
CA GLU A 74 -15.36 3.34 9.16
C GLU A 74 -15.27 4.00 7.76
N ILE A 75 -14.46 3.44 6.87
CA ILE A 75 -14.40 3.85 5.46
C ILE A 75 -15.75 3.61 4.76
N ARG A 76 -16.39 2.46 4.98
CA ARG A 76 -17.68 2.13 4.34
C ARG A 76 -18.81 3.03 4.81
N GLU A 77 -18.82 3.36 6.10
CA GLU A 77 -19.80 4.26 6.70
C GLU A 77 -19.50 5.73 6.39
N GLY A 78 -18.36 6.05 5.75
CA GLY A 78 -17.98 7.41 5.38
C GLY A 78 -17.70 8.31 6.58
N VAL A 79 -17.27 7.73 7.71
CA VAL A 79 -17.05 8.48 8.96
C VAL A 79 -15.60 8.94 9.14
N LEU A 80 -14.70 8.58 8.21
CA LEU A 80 -13.30 9.02 8.21
C LEU A 80 -13.06 10.12 7.17
N ASP A 81 -13.31 11.35 7.56
CA ASP A 81 -13.07 12.51 6.71
C ASP A 81 -11.55 12.71 6.46
N GLY A 82 -11.15 12.89 5.20
CA GLY A 82 -9.74 13.07 4.77
C GLY A 82 -8.80 11.87 4.94
N TYR A 83 -9.11 10.89 5.79
CA TYR A 83 -8.24 9.73 6.06
C TYR A 83 -7.96 8.88 4.81
N VAL A 84 -8.97 8.67 3.96
CA VAL A 84 -8.83 7.81 2.78
C VAL A 84 -7.83 8.43 1.79
N GLU A 85 -7.84 9.75 1.64
CA GLU A 85 -6.93 10.45 0.72
C GLU A 85 -5.47 10.26 1.12
N ILE A 86 -5.18 10.32 2.43
CA ILE A 86 -3.81 10.19 2.94
C ILE A 86 -3.36 8.73 3.08
N SER A 87 -4.26 7.80 3.43
CA SER A 87 -3.90 6.40 3.68
C SER A 87 -3.94 5.51 2.44
N ALA A 88 -4.76 5.82 1.44
CA ALA A 88 -4.93 4.99 0.25
C ALA A 88 -3.63 4.76 -0.54
N PRO A 89 -2.75 5.76 -0.77
CA PRO A 89 -1.46 5.54 -1.43
C PRO A 89 -0.62 4.46 -0.73
N PHE A 90 -0.58 4.47 0.60
CA PHE A 90 0.12 3.47 1.39
C PHE A 90 -0.52 2.08 1.27
N TYR A 91 -1.83 1.96 1.58
CA TYR A 91 -2.52 0.66 1.56
C TYR A 91 -2.55 0.01 0.17
N ASN A 92 -2.73 0.81 -0.89
CA ASN A 92 -2.70 0.30 -2.25
C ASN A 92 -1.31 -0.22 -2.61
N THR A 93 -0.26 0.48 -2.17
CA THR A 93 1.13 0.09 -2.46
C THR A 93 1.51 -1.19 -1.74
N ILE A 94 1.26 -1.32 -0.42
CA ILE A 94 1.60 -2.56 0.32
C ILE A 94 0.83 -3.79 -0.19
N ARG A 95 -0.35 -3.59 -0.79
CA ARG A 95 -1.18 -4.67 -1.35
C ARG A 95 -0.84 -5.04 -2.79
N GLY A 96 0.03 -4.28 -3.45
CA GLY A 96 0.23 -4.41 -4.89
C GLY A 96 -1.02 -4.08 -5.69
N ALA A 97 -1.90 -3.23 -5.18
CA ALA A 97 -3.18 -2.93 -5.81
C ALA A 97 -2.96 -2.29 -7.20
N LEU A 98 -3.77 -2.74 -8.16
CA LEU A 98 -3.77 -2.20 -9.51
C LEU A 98 -4.69 -0.98 -9.58
N TYR A 99 -4.19 0.11 -10.16
CA TYR A 99 -5.00 1.29 -10.44
C TYR A 99 -5.97 1.05 -11.60
N GLN A 100 -5.52 0.30 -12.61
CA GLN A 100 -6.28 -0.08 -13.79
C GLN A 100 -5.94 -1.51 -14.19
N PRO A 101 -6.84 -2.21 -14.90
CA PRO A 101 -6.55 -3.52 -15.48
C PRO A 101 -5.26 -3.46 -16.32
N PRO A 102 -4.26 -4.33 -16.07
CA PRO A 102 -3.01 -4.30 -16.80
C PRO A 102 -3.12 -5.08 -18.11
N ASP A 103 -2.21 -4.82 -19.05
CA ASP A 103 -2.05 -5.65 -20.24
C ASP A 103 -1.33 -6.96 -19.87
N VAL A 104 -2.13 -8.00 -19.59
CA VAL A 104 -1.64 -9.26 -19.03
C VAL A 104 -0.91 -10.11 -20.08
N ILE A 105 0.28 -10.58 -19.71
CA ILE A 105 1.11 -11.52 -20.45
C ILE A 105 1.11 -12.85 -19.70
N LYS A 106 0.60 -13.91 -20.34
CA LYS A 106 0.62 -15.26 -19.79
C LYS A 106 1.84 -16.04 -20.27
N LYS A 107 2.67 -16.53 -19.34
CA LYS A 107 3.85 -17.35 -19.66
C LYS A 107 4.00 -18.47 -18.63
N ASN A 108 4.10 -19.71 -19.10
CA ASN A 108 4.28 -20.90 -18.25
C ASN A 108 3.26 -21.02 -17.09
N GLY A 109 1.99 -20.66 -17.36
CA GLY A 109 0.92 -20.71 -16.35
C GLY A 109 0.91 -19.55 -15.34
N ARG A 110 1.86 -18.62 -15.43
CA ARG A 110 1.93 -17.41 -14.61
C ARG A 110 1.49 -16.18 -15.40
N TYR A 111 1.12 -15.13 -14.68
CA TYR A 111 0.62 -13.87 -15.22
C TYR A 111 1.62 -12.76 -14.93
N PHE A 112 1.92 -11.95 -15.93
CA PHE A 112 2.87 -10.85 -15.84
C PHE A 112 2.28 -9.61 -16.48
N ALA A 113 2.77 -8.44 -16.10
CA ALA A 113 2.51 -7.21 -16.83
C ALA A 113 3.70 -6.26 -16.74
N TRP A 114 3.80 -5.35 -17.71
CA TRP A 114 4.79 -4.29 -17.66
C TRP A 114 4.36 -3.22 -16.65
N THR A 115 5.29 -2.78 -15.82
CA THR A 115 5.09 -1.71 -14.84
C THR A 115 6.32 -0.81 -14.78
N GLU A 116 6.16 0.34 -14.13
CA GLU A 116 7.23 1.31 -13.90
C GLU A 116 7.49 1.39 -12.40
N PHE A 117 8.75 1.13 -12.00
CA PHE A 117 9.22 1.37 -10.64
C PHE A 117 9.92 2.73 -10.58
N GLU A 118 9.78 3.43 -9.47
CA GLU A 118 10.51 4.67 -9.19
C GLU A 118 12.02 4.38 -9.14
N ASP A 119 12.82 5.36 -9.59
CA ASP A 119 14.27 5.27 -9.61
C ASP A 119 14.84 5.78 -8.28
N PRO A 120 15.70 5.04 -7.56
CA PRO A 120 16.30 5.52 -6.32
C PRO A 120 17.28 6.70 -6.51
N GLU A 121 17.73 7.00 -7.74
CA GLU A 121 18.73 8.02 -8.03
C GLU A 121 18.16 9.39 -8.48
N ILE A 122 16.84 9.59 -8.41
CA ILE A 122 16.16 10.86 -8.75
C ILE A 122 15.61 11.53 -7.49
#